data_AF-A0A950F6N0-F1
#
_entry.id   AF-A0A950F6N0-F1
#
_cell.length_a   1.000
_cell.length_b   1.000
_cell.length_c   1.000
_cell.angle_alpha   90.00
_cell.angle_beta   90.00
_cell.angle_gamma   90.00
#
_symmetry.space_group_name_H-M   'P 1'
#
loop_
_entity.id
_entity.type
_entity.pdbx_description
1 polymer ?
#
loop_
_entity_poly.entity_id
_entity_poly.type
_entity_poly.pdbx_seq_one_letter_code
_entity_poly.pdbx_strand_id
1 'polypeptide(L)'
;EHGLEMRFIEYMPLDGGLWEREKVLFAAEILDRLTQEIGPLVPSPDQDPRAPAIDYDFVDGGGRIGIIASVSRPFCMSCNRVRLTSDGKLRNCLFSLEETDIRGLLRGGAGDEEIVRAIRESVASKWEGHEINTARFIQPERLMHSIGG
;
A
#
# COMPACT_ATOMS: atom_id res chain seq x y z
N GLU A 1 19.94 -18.14 -0.61
CA GLU A 1 19.89 -19.60 -0.90
C GLU A 1 18.94 -19.97 -2.05
N HIS A 2 17.70 -19.46 -2.10
CA HIS A 2 16.73 -19.86 -3.13
C HIS A 2 16.58 -18.89 -4.33
N GLY A 3 17.38 -17.80 -4.38
CA GLY A 3 17.23 -16.78 -5.43
C GLY A 3 15.89 -16.02 -5.35
N LEU A 4 15.30 -15.95 -4.15
CA LEU A 4 14.05 -15.24 -3.90
C LEU A 4 14.33 -13.88 -3.26
N GLU A 5 13.60 -12.87 -3.68
CA GLU A 5 13.60 -11.55 -3.04
C GLU A 5 12.56 -11.51 -1.92
N MET A 6 13.01 -11.21 -0.70
CA MET A 6 12.13 -11.06 0.45
C MET A 6 11.69 -9.59 0.59
N ARG A 7 10.41 -9.38 0.87
CA ARG A 7 9.87 -8.03 1.17
C ARG A 7 9.30 -7.98 2.58
N PHE A 8 9.76 -7.00 3.34
CA PHE A 8 9.23 -6.67 4.66
C PHE A 8 8.25 -5.51 4.52
N ILE A 9 7.07 -5.63 5.14
CA ILE A 9 6.01 -4.63 5.07
C ILE A 9 5.68 -4.21 6.49
N GLU A 10 5.70 -2.92 6.77
CA GLU A 10 5.29 -2.40 8.08
C GLU A 10 3.80 -2.68 8.31
N TYR A 11 3.50 -3.20 9.48
CA TYR A 11 2.14 -3.56 9.87
C TYR A 11 1.19 -2.35 9.79
N MET A 12 0.02 -2.58 9.20
CA MET A 12 -1.10 -1.65 9.18
C MET A 12 -2.39 -2.41 9.53
N PRO A 13 -3.42 -1.75 10.11
CA PRO A 13 -4.61 -2.41 10.65
C PRO A 13 -5.64 -2.73 9.52
N LEU A 14 -5.21 -3.48 8.51
CA LEU A 14 -5.98 -3.76 7.30
C LEU A 14 -6.97 -4.94 7.46
N ASP A 15 -6.72 -5.82 8.43
CA ASP A 15 -7.55 -6.98 8.74
C ASP A 15 -8.46 -6.76 9.96
N GLY A 16 -8.63 -5.51 10.37
CA GLY A 16 -9.43 -5.11 11.53
C GLY A 16 -8.58 -4.96 12.80
N GLY A 17 -9.25 -4.71 13.92
CA GLY A 17 -8.60 -4.42 15.21
C GLY A 17 -8.14 -2.98 15.34
N LEU A 18 -7.85 -2.57 16.58
CA LEU A 18 -7.43 -1.20 16.88
C LEU A 18 -6.04 -0.92 16.31
N TRP A 19 -5.86 0.28 15.76
CA TRP A 19 -4.55 0.76 15.35
C TRP A 19 -3.69 1.04 16.57
N GLU A 20 -2.56 0.34 16.68
CA GLU A 20 -1.57 0.51 17.73
C GLU A 20 -0.21 0.65 17.07
N ARG A 21 0.34 1.87 17.07
CA ARG A 21 1.61 2.19 16.43
C ARG A 21 2.77 1.38 17.04
N GLU A 22 2.65 1.07 18.32
CA GLU A 22 3.64 0.33 19.11
C GLU A 22 3.83 -1.11 18.63
N LYS A 23 2.89 -1.64 17.83
CA LYS A 23 3.00 -2.98 17.22
C LYS A 23 3.81 -2.99 15.93
N VAL A 24 4.24 -1.84 15.43
CA VAL A 24 5.03 -1.74 14.20
C VAL A 24 6.51 -1.94 14.51
N LEU A 25 7.13 -2.90 13.83
CA LEU A 25 8.58 -2.95 13.71
C LEU A 25 8.99 -2.05 12.54
N PHE A 26 9.61 -0.91 12.82
CA PHE A 26 9.88 0.08 11.78
C PHE A 26 11.02 -0.34 10.84
N ALA A 27 11.02 0.23 9.64
CA ALA A 27 12.03 -0.02 8.60
C ALA A 27 13.47 0.10 9.11
N ALA A 28 13.76 1.09 9.96
CA ALA A 28 15.09 1.25 10.55
C ALA A 28 15.46 0.06 11.45
N GLU A 29 14.55 -0.40 12.31
CA GLU A 29 14.78 -1.55 13.18
C GLU A 29 14.94 -2.85 12.39
N ILE A 30 14.19 -3.01 11.29
CA ILE A 30 14.33 -4.15 10.37
C ILE A 30 15.73 -4.14 9.74
N LEU A 31 16.17 -3.00 9.21
CA LEU A 31 17.50 -2.85 8.61
C LEU A 31 18.62 -3.11 9.60
N ASP A 32 18.51 -2.57 10.82
CA ASP A 32 19.50 -2.76 11.87
C ASP A 32 19.66 -4.23 12.25
N ARG A 33 18.54 -4.94 12.44
CA ARG A 33 18.56 -6.38 12.76
C ARG A 33 19.15 -7.20 11.62
N LEU A 34 18.75 -6.94 10.38
CA LEU A 34 19.29 -7.67 9.22
C LEU A 34 20.78 -7.40 9.03
N THR A 35 21.21 -6.16 9.27
CA THR A 35 22.63 -5.75 9.20
C THR A 35 23.47 -6.48 10.25
N GLN A 36 22.96 -6.61 11.48
CA GLN A 36 23.66 -7.26 12.60
C GLN A 36 23.69 -8.78 12.49
N GLU A 37 22.58 -9.40 12.11
CA GLU A 37 22.40 -10.86 12.18
C GLU A 37 22.73 -11.58 10.87
N ILE A 38 22.58 -10.91 9.72
CA ILE A 38 22.76 -11.53 8.40
C ILE A 38 23.98 -10.94 7.68
N GLY A 39 24.05 -9.61 7.55
CA GLY A 39 25.17 -8.95 6.91
C GLY A 39 24.86 -7.53 6.44
N PRO A 40 25.90 -6.74 6.10
CA PRO A 40 25.75 -5.35 5.74
C PRO A 40 24.91 -5.15 4.47
N LEU A 41 23.96 -4.21 4.56
CA LEU A 41 23.06 -3.82 3.49
C LEU A 41 23.38 -2.40 2.99
N VAL A 42 23.27 -2.20 1.68
CA VAL A 42 23.35 -0.87 1.05
C VAL A 42 22.12 -0.64 0.18
N PRO A 43 21.64 0.62 0.03
CA PRO A 43 20.57 0.91 -0.91
C PRO A 43 20.94 0.44 -2.32
N SER A 44 20.03 -0.28 -2.96
CA SER A 44 20.20 -0.69 -4.36
C SER A 44 20.31 0.56 -5.25
N PRO A 45 21.22 0.59 -6.25
CA PRO A 45 21.31 1.69 -7.21
C PRO A 45 20.10 1.76 -8.15
N ASP A 46 19.43 0.63 -8.38
CA ASP A 46 18.34 0.48 -9.35
C ASP A 46 16.96 0.57 -8.67
N GLN A 47 16.69 1.69 -8.01
CA GLN A 47 15.37 1.93 -7.40
C GLN A 47 14.31 2.22 -8.47
N ASP A 48 13.15 1.57 -8.38
CA ASP A 48 11.96 2.00 -9.14
C ASP A 48 11.22 3.11 -8.38
N PRO A 49 11.18 4.36 -8.88
CA PRO A 49 10.51 5.47 -8.21
C PRO A 49 8.99 5.28 -8.08
N ARG A 50 8.41 4.30 -8.79
CA ARG A 50 6.98 3.95 -8.72
C ARG A 50 6.70 2.84 -7.72
N ALA A 51 7.73 2.10 -7.28
CA ALA A 51 7.57 1.03 -6.32
C ALA A 51 7.43 1.61 -4.90
N PRO A 52 6.54 1.04 -4.06
CA PRO A 52 6.43 1.45 -2.66
C PRO A 52 7.60 0.96 -1.79
N ALA A 53 8.39 0.02 -2.29
CA ALA A 53 9.51 -0.55 -1.59
C ALA A 53 10.80 0.21 -1.88
N ILE A 54 11.66 0.31 -0.87
CA ILE A 54 13.06 0.67 -1.05
C ILE A 54 13.85 -0.63 -1.03
N ASP A 55 14.60 -0.89 -2.10
CA ASP A 55 15.36 -2.13 -2.24
C ASP A 55 16.80 -1.95 -1.70
N TYR A 56 17.32 -2.98 -1.05
CA TYR A 56 18.66 -3.02 -0.46
C TYR A 56 19.39 -4.29 -0.90
N ASP A 57 20.66 -4.15 -1.24
CA ASP A 57 21.54 -5.25 -1.64
C ASP A 57 22.51 -5.59 -0.51
N PHE A 58 22.72 -6.88 -0.26
CA PHE A 58 23.78 -7.31 0.65
C PHE A 58 25.15 -7.12 -0.01
N VAL A 59 26.11 -6.56 0.74
CA VAL A 59 27.45 -6.22 0.21
C VAL A 59 28.25 -7.44 -0.24
N ASP A 60 27.98 -8.60 0.36
CA ASP A 60 28.62 -9.88 0.01
C ASP A 60 28.01 -10.57 -1.23
N GLY A 61 26.98 -9.96 -1.83
CA GLY A 61 26.24 -10.56 -2.95
C GLY A 61 25.21 -11.60 -2.53
N GLY A 62 24.87 -11.69 -1.24
CA GLY A 62 23.91 -12.65 -0.68
C GLY A 62 22.46 -12.46 -1.19
N GLY A 63 22.19 -11.37 -1.90
CA GLY A 63 20.93 -11.10 -2.58
C GLY A 63 20.36 -9.72 -2.26
N ARG A 64 19.07 -9.57 -2.52
CA ARG A 64 18.30 -8.33 -2.38
C ARG A 64 17.11 -8.53 -1.46
N ILE A 65 16.82 -7.50 -0.67
CA ILE A 65 15.55 -7.38 0.07
C ILE A 65 14.85 -6.09 -0.34
N GLY A 66 13.54 -6.04 -0.12
CA GLY A 66 12.75 -4.80 -0.20
C GLY A 66 12.09 -4.47 1.12
N ILE A 67 12.03 -3.18 1.47
CA ILE A 67 11.29 -2.71 2.64
C ILE A 67 10.20 -1.74 2.21
N ILE A 68 8.95 -2.08 2.53
CA ILE A 68 7.77 -1.25 2.34
C ILE A 68 7.45 -0.58 3.67
N ALA A 69 7.98 0.64 3.83
CA ALA A 69 7.86 1.46 5.04
C ALA A 69 6.52 2.22 5.11
N SER A 70 5.40 1.50 5.08
CA SER A 70 4.05 2.06 4.96
C SER A 70 3.62 3.01 6.08
N VAL A 71 4.30 2.99 7.23
CA VAL A 71 4.01 3.81 8.41
C VAL A 71 5.12 4.83 8.66
N SER A 72 6.38 4.40 8.73
CA SER A 72 7.52 5.28 9.02
C SER A 72 7.88 6.18 7.84
N ARG A 73 7.58 5.78 6.61
CA ARG A 73 7.79 6.58 5.39
C ARG A 73 6.65 6.39 4.38
N PRO A 74 5.46 6.96 4.65
CA PRO A 74 4.29 6.78 3.78
C PRO A 74 4.54 7.29 2.35
N PHE A 75 3.98 6.59 1.37
CA PHE A 75 4.15 6.86 -0.07
C PHE A 75 2.85 7.25 -0.77
N CYS A 76 1.89 7.84 -0.04
CA CYS A 76 0.60 8.23 -0.60
C CYS A 76 0.73 9.25 -1.75
N MET A 77 1.68 10.20 -1.63
CA MET A 77 1.92 11.26 -2.61
C MET A 77 2.38 10.75 -3.99
N SER A 78 2.98 9.55 -4.06
CA SER A 78 3.37 8.90 -5.32
C SER A 78 2.42 7.75 -5.71
N CYS A 79 1.36 7.50 -4.93
CA CYS A 79 0.48 6.37 -5.16
C CYS A 79 -0.44 6.58 -6.38
N ASN A 80 -0.17 5.85 -7.45
CA ASN A 80 -0.92 5.84 -8.70
C ASN A 80 -1.92 4.67 -8.82
N ARG A 81 -2.24 4.00 -7.70
CA ARG A 81 -3.13 2.83 -7.69
C ARG A 81 -4.57 3.20 -7.41
N VAL A 82 -5.47 2.50 -8.11
CA VAL A 82 -6.90 2.36 -7.82
C VAL A 82 -7.25 0.87 -7.84
N ARG A 83 -8.35 0.49 -7.21
CA ARG A 83 -8.78 -0.91 -7.10
C ARG A 83 -10.21 -1.06 -7.57
N LEU A 84 -10.47 -2.09 -8.38
CA LEU A 84 -11.82 -2.58 -8.63
C LEU A 84 -12.03 -3.80 -7.73
N THR A 85 -13.00 -3.72 -6.83
CA THR A 85 -13.32 -4.81 -5.90
C THR A 85 -14.02 -5.96 -6.62
N SER A 86 -14.06 -7.14 -6.00
CA SER A 86 -14.74 -8.33 -6.53
C SER A 86 -16.24 -8.15 -6.71
N ASP A 87 -16.88 -7.29 -5.91
CA ASP A 87 -18.28 -6.89 -6.04
C ASP A 87 -18.51 -5.74 -7.04
N GLY A 88 -17.44 -5.26 -7.67
CA GLY A 88 -17.48 -4.33 -8.80
C GLY A 88 -17.57 -2.86 -8.41
N LYS A 89 -16.96 -2.50 -7.27
CA LYS A 89 -16.84 -1.12 -6.79
C LYS A 89 -15.43 -0.58 -7.04
N LEU A 90 -15.32 0.68 -7.44
CA LEU A 90 -14.03 1.36 -7.56
C LEU A 90 -13.65 1.97 -6.21
N ARG A 91 -12.44 1.68 -5.75
CA ARG A 91 -11.78 2.29 -4.59
C ARG A 91 -10.55 3.05 -5.03
N ASN A 92 -10.45 4.32 -4.65
CA ASN A 92 -9.31 5.19 -4.99
C ASN A 92 -8.11 5.03 -4.01
N CYS A 93 -8.35 4.42 -2.86
CA CYS A 93 -7.38 4.18 -1.79
C CYS A 93 -7.71 2.86 -1.11
N LEU A 94 -6.69 2.20 -0.57
CA LEU A 94 -6.88 1.01 0.25
C LEU A 94 -7.70 1.34 1.51
N PHE A 95 -7.42 2.50 2.11
CA PHE A 95 -8.12 3.06 3.25
C PHE A 95 -9.32 3.96 2.88
N SER A 96 -9.90 3.82 1.69
CA SER A 96 -11.09 4.62 1.33
C SER A 96 -12.28 4.28 2.24
N LEU A 97 -13.00 5.30 2.69
CA LEU A 97 -14.27 5.13 3.42
C LEU A 97 -15.46 4.94 2.47
N GLU A 98 -15.29 5.33 1.21
CA GLU A 98 -16.34 5.32 0.19
C GLU A 98 -15.88 4.57 -1.08
N GLU A 99 -16.85 4.13 -1.87
CA GLU A 99 -16.61 3.40 -3.12
C GLU A 99 -17.62 3.81 -4.19
N THR A 100 -17.22 3.71 -5.46
CA THR A 100 -18.08 4.04 -6.60
C THR A 100 -18.62 2.77 -7.25
N ASP A 101 -19.94 2.65 -7.44
CA ASP A 101 -20.57 1.44 -7.98
C ASP A 101 -20.49 1.31 -9.51
N ILE A 102 -19.32 0.89 -10.00
CA ILE A 102 -19.09 0.69 -11.43
C ILE A 102 -19.97 -0.43 -12.01
N ARG A 103 -20.15 -1.52 -11.27
CA ARG A 103 -21.03 -2.63 -11.69
C ARG A 103 -22.47 -2.19 -11.84
N GLY A 104 -22.97 -1.36 -10.93
CA GLY A 104 -24.30 -0.75 -11.02
C GLY A 104 -24.47 0.07 -12.29
N LEU A 105 -23.51 0.95 -12.59
CA LEU A 105 -23.50 1.76 -13.82
C LEU A 105 -23.53 0.89 -15.08
N LEU A 106 -22.61 -0.08 -15.17
CA LEU A 106 -22.52 -0.99 -16.33
C LEU A 106 -23.81 -1.80 -16.54
N ARG A 107 -24.39 -2.34 -15.46
CA ARG A 107 -25.62 -3.15 -15.54
C ARG A 107 -26.89 -2.31 -15.72
N GLY A 108 -26.84 -1.04 -15.33
CA GLY A 108 -27.90 -0.07 -15.57
C GLY A 108 -27.94 0.49 -16.99
N GLY A 109 -26.97 0.13 -17.85
CA GLY A 109 -26.88 0.62 -19.22
C GLY A 109 -26.30 2.03 -19.34
N ALA A 110 -25.51 2.47 -18.34
CA ALA A 110 -24.80 3.74 -18.42
C ALA A 110 -23.85 3.78 -19.63
N GLY A 111 -23.72 4.94 -20.25
CA GLY A 111 -22.79 5.15 -21.36
C GLY A 111 -21.34 5.29 -20.90
N ASP A 112 -20.39 5.15 -21.84
CA ASP A 112 -18.95 5.27 -21.55
C ASP A 112 -18.59 6.61 -20.89
N GLU A 113 -19.20 7.71 -21.32
CA GLU A 113 -18.94 9.05 -20.76
C GLU A 113 -19.35 9.15 -19.28
N GLU A 114 -20.44 8.50 -18.89
CA GLU A 114 -20.93 8.49 -17.50
C GLU A 114 -19.99 7.66 -16.61
N ILE A 115 -19.52 6.51 -17.13
CA ILE A 115 -18.56 5.65 -16.43
C ILE A 115 -17.22 6.37 -16.26
N VAL A 116 -16.71 7.01 -17.33
CA VAL A 116 -15.48 7.80 -17.28
C VAL A 116 -15.60 8.93 -16.27
N ARG A 117 -16.75 9.61 -16.21
CA ARG A 117 -17.01 10.67 -15.23
C ARG A 117 -16.95 10.13 -13.80
N ALA A 118 -17.65 9.02 -13.52
CA ALA A 118 -17.65 8.39 -12.20
C ALA A 118 -16.24 7.96 -11.75
N ILE A 119 -15.43 7.41 -12.67
CA ILE A 119 -14.03 7.05 -12.38
C ILE A 119 -13.20 8.30 -12.07
N ARG A 120 -13.33 9.36 -12.88
CA ARG A 120 -12.57 10.62 -12.69
C ARG A 120 -12.93 11.29 -11.37
N GLU A 121 -14.21 11.33 -11.02
CA GLU A 121 -14.68 11.89 -9.74
C GLU A 121 -14.13 11.09 -8.56
N SER A 122 -14.14 9.74 -8.64
CA SER A 122 -13.54 8.87 -7.62
C SER A 122 -12.04 9.13 -7.46
N VAL A 123 -11.29 9.31 -8.55
CA VAL A 123 -9.86 9.62 -8.48
C VAL A 123 -9.62 11.03 -7.93
N ALA A 124 -10.42 12.01 -8.35
CA ALA A 124 -10.30 13.40 -7.88
C ALA A 124 -10.62 13.56 -6.39
N SER A 125 -11.47 12.69 -5.82
CA SER A 125 -11.78 12.67 -4.39
C SER A 125 -10.74 11.93 -3.53
N LYS A 126 -9.68 11.38 -4.14
CA LYS A 126 -8.61 10.69 -3.41
C LYS A 126 -7.91 11.64 -2.44
N TRP A 127 -7.86 11.27 -1.17
CA TRP A 127 -7.17 12.04 -0.15
C TRP A 127 -5.65 12.04 -0.37
N GLU A 128 -4.97 13.09 0.07
CA GLU A 128 -3.50 13.22 -0.01
C GLU A 128 -2.79 12.05 0.69
N GLY A 129 -3.38 11.53 1.76
CA GLY A 129 -2.94 10.34 2.45
C GLY A 129 -4.00 9.80 3.39
N HIS A 130 -3.80 8.57 3.85
CA HIS A 130 -4.72 7.91 4.77
C HIS A 130 -4.54 8.34 6.24
N GLU A 131 -3.64 9.29 6.54
CA GLU A 131 -3.52 9.90 7.88
C GLU A 131 -3.16 8.93 9.03
N ILE A 132 -2.57 7.75 8.77
CA ILE A 132 -2.29 6.72 9.81
C ILE A 132 -1.44 7.21 10.99
N ASN A 133 -0.65 8.27 10.77
CA ASN A 133 0.25 8.85 11.75
C ASN A 133 -0.37 10.06 12.49
N THR A 134 -1.66 10.30 12.32
CA THR A 134 -2.33 11.47 12.91
C THR A 134 -3.58 11.06 13.68
N ALA A 135 -4.10 11.97 14.50
CA ALA A 135 -5.36 11.78 15.22
C ALA A 135 -6.60 11.72 14.29
N ARG A 136 -6.43 11.98 12.99
CA ARG A 136 -7.50 11.94 11.99
C ARG A 136 -7.59 10.60 11.26
N PHE A 137 -6.76 9.62 11.61
CA PHE A 137 -6.86 8.29 11.04
C PHE A 137 -8.24 7.69 11.30
N ILE A 138 -8.91 7.28 10.22
CA ILE A 138 -10.16 6.54 10.28
C ILE A 138 -9.92 5.21 9.59
N GLN A 139 -10.08 4.12 10.33
CA GLN A 139 -10.00 2.77 9.79
C GLN A 139 -11.29 2.46 9.02
N PRO A 140 -11.22 2.02 7.75
CA PRO A 140 -12.39 1.60 7.00
C PRO A 140 -13.02 0.35 7.60
N GLU A 141 -14.33 0.23 7.46
CA GLU A 141 -15.07 -0.97 7.87
C GLU A 141 -14.77 -2.18 6.97
N ARG A 142 -14.51 -1.95 5.67
CA ARG A 142 -14.16 -3.02 4.72
C ARG A 142 -12.72 -3.47 4.94
N LEU A 143 -12.58 -4.74 5.31
CA LEU A 143 -11.31 -5.43 5.51
C LEU A 143 -10.62 -5.76 4.19
N MET A 144 -9.30 -5.93 4.22
CA MET A 144 -8.46 -6.17 3.04
C MET A 144 -8.95 -7.33 2.17
N HIS A 145 -9.18 -8.49 2.79
CA HIS A 145 -9.69 -9.66 2.09
C HIS A 145 -11.04 -9.42 1.37
N SER A 146 -11.86 -8.48 1.86
CA SER A 146 -13.18 -8.17 1.27
C SER A 146 -13.08 -7.31 0.01
N ILE A 147 -11.94 -6.69 -0.28
CA ILE A 147 -11.75 -5.75 -1.39
C ILE A 147 -10.82 -6.29 -2.48
N GLY A 148 -10.60 -7.61 -2.51
CA GLY A 148 -9.88 -8.30 -3.60
C GLY A 148 -8.47 -8.73 -3.24
N GLY A 149 -8.26 -9.18 -2.01
CA GLY A 149 -7.00 -9.63 -1.43
C GLY A 149 -6.69 -8.83 -0.20
#